data_AF-A0A9P5LF87-F1
#
_entry.id   AF-A0A9P5LF87-F1
#
_cell.length_a   1.000
_cell.length_b   1.000
_cell.length_c   1.000
_cell.angle_alpha   90.00
_cell.angle_beta   90.00
_cell.angle_gamma   90.00
#
_symmetry.space_group_name_H-M   'P 1'
#
loop_
_entity.id
_entity.type
_entity.pdbx_description
1 polymer ?
#
loop_
_entity_poly.entity_id
_entity_poly.type
_entity_poly.pdbx_seq_one_letter_code
_entity_poly.pdbx_strand_id
1 'polypeptide(L)'
;MRLQRTISAAAAIPVNLPPHVALGFLHTYIPTLTKVPDLVEFHEIPSDPASISDDPFFGPWDETVRTYMSRGAIRIAPGLTKVTEWPSVFQSTFDGIRLVTRFRFRGHIQHHI
;
A
#
# COMPACT_ATOMS: atom_id res chain seq x y z
N MET A 1 8.88 -26.29 -9.42
CA MET A 1 9.46 -25.16 -10.18
C MET A 1 8.35 -24.13 -10.43
N ARG A 2 8.44 -22.92 -9.87
CA ARG A 2 7.50 -21.82 -10.18
C ARG A 2 8.04 -21.08 -11.40
N LEU A 3 7.29 -21.09 -12.49
CA LEU A 3 7.66 -20.36 -13.71
C LEU A 3 7.39 -18.87 -13.49
N GLN A 4 8.43 -18.06 -13.28
CA GLN A 4 8.28 -16.61 -13.19
C GLN A 4 8.33 -16.02 -14.61
N ARG A 5 7.21 -15.47 -15.06
CA ARG A 5 7.12 -14.76 -16.33
C ARG A 5 7.17 -13.26 -16.05
N THR A 6 8.24 -12.61 -16.47
CA THR A 6 8.35 -11.15 -16.43
C THR A 6 7.74 -10.59 -17.70
N ILE A 7 6.72 -9.76 -17.56
CA ILE A 7 6.15 -8.98 -18.68
C ILE A 7 6.63 -7.55 -18.49
N SER A 8 7.37 -7.04 -19.47
CA SER A 8 7.85 -5.66 -19.50
C SER A 8 7.10 -4.89 -20.57
N ALA A 9 6.53 -3.74 -20.21
CA ALA A 9 5.92 -2.80 -21.13
C ALA A 9 6.59 -1.44 -20.93
N ALA A 10 6.96 -0.79 -22.03
CA ALA A 10 7.55 0.55 -22.01
C ALA A 10 6.63 1.49 -22.78
N ALA A 11 6.33 2.64 -22.19
CA ALA A 11 5.63 3.74 -22.84
C ALA A 11 6.49 5.00 -22.73
N ALA A 12 6.60 5.77 -23.80
CA ALA A 12 7.28 7.05 -23.76
C ALA A 12 6.50 8.03 -22.88
N ILE A 13 7.19 8.72 -21.97
CA ILE A 13 6.60 9.85 -21.25
C ILE A 13 6.42 10.99 -22.28
N PRO A 14 5.22 11.57 -22.43
CA PRO A 14 5.01 12.67 -23.36
C PRO A 14 5.97 13.83 -23.07
N VAL A 15 6.61 14.39 -24.11
CA VAL A 15 7.65 15.43 -23.97
C VAL A 15 7.15 16.72 -23.30
N ASN A 16 5.84 16.97 -23.35
CA ASN A 16 5.20 18.13 -22.73
C ASN A 16 4.67 17.83 -21.32
N LEU A 17 4.79 16.59 -20.84
CA LEU A 17 4.37 16.22 -19.50
C LEU A 17 5.55 16.44 -18.54
N PRO A 18 5.43 17.34 -17.57
CA PRO A 18 6.47 17.50 -16.57
C PRO A 18 6.70 16.17 -15.82
N PRO A 19 7.96 15.79 -15.53
CA PRO A 19 8.26 14.52 -14.87
C PRO A 19 7.51 14.30 -13.55
N HIS A 20 7.27 15.36 -12.77
CA HIS A 20 6.53 15.28 -11.51
C HIS A 20 5.09 14.81 -11.70
N VAL A 21 4.42 15.18 -12.80
CA VAL A 21 3.04 14.74 -13.09
C VAL A 21 3.00 13.25 -13.42
N ALA A 22 3.98 12.77 -14.20
CA ALA A 22 4.09 11.35 -14.51
C ALA A 22 4.35 10.51 -13.25
N LEU A 23 5.24 10.99 -12.37
CA LEU A 23 5.53 10.36 -11.09
C LEU A 23 4.31 10.38 -10.16
N GLY A 24 3.61 11.51 -10.06
CA GLY A 24 2.38 11.62 -9.28
C GLY A 24 1.29 10.64 -9.74
N PHE A 25 1.17 10.42 -11.05
CA PHE A 25 0.23 9.42 -11.60
C PHE A 25 0.62 7.98 -11.25
N LEU A 26 1.92 7.64 -11.33
CA LEU A 26 2.42 6.32 -10.97
C LEU A 26 2.32 6.06 -9.46
N HIS A 27 2.53 7.09 -8.65
CA HIS A 27 2.47 7.05 -7.21
C HIS A 27 1.05 7.35 -6.71
N THR A 28 0.08 6.53 -7.10
CA THR A 28 -1.30 6.59 -6.61
C THR A 28 -1.59 5.45 -5.65
N TYR A 29 -2.64 5.58 -4.82
CA TYR A 29 -2.90 4.67 -3.69
C TYR A 29 -3.03 3.20 -4.12
N ILE A 30 -3.87 2.93 -5.12
CA ILE A 30 -4.19 1.56 -5.57
C ILE A 30 -2.96 0.88 -6.21
N PRO A 31 -2.24 1.49 -7.18
CA PRO A 31 -1.02 0.90 -7.70
C PRO A 31 -0.01 0.56 -6.61
N THR A 32 0.19 1.43 -5.61
CA THR A 32 1.09 1.14 -4.49
C THR A 32 0.65 -0.07 -3.67
N LEU A 33 -0.65 -0.20 -3.38
CA LEU A 33 -1.19 -1.38 -2.66
C LEU A 33 -1.00 -2.67 -3.45
N THR A 34 -1.34 -2.68 -4.74
CA THR A 34 -1.26 -3.90 -5.58
C THR A 34 0.16 -4.47 -5.76
N LYS A 35 1.20 -3.70 -5.42
CA LYS A 35 2.60 -4.15 -5.47
C LYS A 35 3.07 -4.84 -4.19
N VAL A 36 2.26 -4.88 -3.14
CA VAL A 36 2.61 -5.55 -1.88
C VAL A 36 2.58 -7.07 -2.09
N PRO A 37 3.72 -7.79 -1.93
CA PRO A 37 3.85 -9.20 -2.35
C PRO A 37 2.88 -10.19 -1.68
N ASP A 38 2.53 -9.93 -0.42
CA ASP A 38 1.71 -10.81 0.41
C ASP A 38 0.25 -10.32 0.54
N LEU A 39 -0.14 -9.30 -0.23
CA LEU A 39 -1.49 -8.76 -0.20
C LEU A 39 -2.47 -9.72 -0.87
N VAL A 40 -3.53 -10.05 -0.14
CA VAL A 40 -4.63 -10.87 -0.64
C VAL A 40 -5.77 -9.98 -1.11
N GLU A 41 -6.15 -9.00 -0.28
CA GLU A 41 -7.23 -8.07 -0.55
C GLU A 41 -7.01 -6.77 0.22
N PHE A 42 -7.65 -5.70 -0.23
CA PHE A 42 -7.70 -4.44 0.49
C PHE A 42 -9.06 -3.77 0.26
N HIS A 43 -9.51 -2.99 1.23
CA HIS A 43 -10.70 -2.15 1.09
C HIS A 43 -10.47 -0.81 1.79
N GLU A 44 -11.13 0.22 1.30
CA GLU A 44 -11.09 1.54 1.92
C GLU A 44 -11.89 1.52 3.23
N ILE A 45 -11.36 2.18 4.25
CA ILE A 45 -12.02 2.37 5.55
C ILE A 45 -12.05 3.87 5.87
N PRO A 46 -12.97 4.33 6.74
CA PRO A 46 -12.97 5.71 7.19
C PRO A 46 -11.61 6.13 7.76
N SER A 47 -11.08 7.24 7.27
CA SER A 47 -9.83 7.83 7.76
C SER A 47 -10.07 8.62 9.05
N ASP A 48 -9.11 8.57 9.97
CA ASP A 48 -9.16 9.26 11.26
C ASP A 48 -8.09 10.37 11.30
N PRO A 49 -8.45 11.64 11.55
CA PRO A 49 -7.48 12.74 11.73
C PRO A 49 -6.37 12.43 12.73
N ALA A 50 -6.66 11.69 13.81
CA ALA A 50 -5.67 11.32 14.80
C ALA A 50 -4.63 10.30 14.28
N SER A 51 -4.88 9.67 13.12
CA SER A 51 -3.96 8.68 12.53
C SER A 51 -2.65 9.28 12.00
N ILE A 52 -2.65 10.59 11.67
CA ILE A 52 -1.49 11.32 11.14
C ILE A 52 -1.11 12.57 11.94
N SER A 53 -1.89 12.93 12.98
CA SER A 53 -1.70 14.19 13.72
C SER A 53 -0.31 14.35 14.34
N ASP A 54 0.30 13.23 14.74
CA ASP A 54 1.58 13.20 15.45
C ASP A 54 2.74 12.78 14.53
N ASP A 55 2.48 12.57 13.24
CA ASP A 55 3.47 12.06 12.29
C ASP A 55 4.06 13.21 11.45
N PRO A 56 5.31 13.64 11.70
CA PRO A 56 5.93 14.75 10.98
C PRO A 56 6.18 14.44 9.50
N PHE A 57 6.05 13.17 9.09
CA PHE A 57 6.09 12.78 7.69
C PHE A 57 4.86 13.26 6.93
N PHE A 58 3.72 13.45 7.59
CA PHE A 58 2.47 13.92 6.99
C PHE A 58 2.33 15.44 7.04
N GLY A 59 1.57 15.97 6.09
CA GLY A 59 1.17 17.37 6.09
C GLY A 59 -0.06 17.59 6.98
N PRO A 60 -0.62 18.81 6.99
CA PRO A 60 -1.93 19.06 7.58
C PRO A 60 -2.97 18.08 7.03
N TRP A 61 -3.95 17.72 7.86
CA TRP A 61 -5.07 16.91 7.41
C TRP A 61 -5.83 17.60 6.28
N ASP A 62 -6.14 16.86 5.22
CA ASP A 62 -6.87 17.34 4.05
C ASP A 62 -7.76 16.23 3.45
N GLU A 63 -8.50 16.59 2.40
CA GLU A 63 -9.41 15.69 1.69
C GLU A 63 -8.71 14.60 0.86
N THR A 64 -7.38 14.66 0.74
CA THR A 64 -6.59 13.64 0.04
C THR A 64 -6.21 12.48 0.95
N VAL A 65 -6.43 12.61 2.25
CA VAL A 65 -6.14 11.51 3.17
C VAL A 65 -7.11 10.36 2.91
N ARG A 66 -6.55 9.15 2.73
CA ARG A 66 -7.28 7.90 2.48
C ARG A 66 -6.68 6.79 3.32
N THR A 67 -7.52 5.91 3.86
CA THR A 67 -7.06 4.77 4.66
C THR A 67 -7.58 3.49 4.06
N TYR A 68 -6.67 2.54 3.84
CA TYR A 68 -7.02 1.21 3.35
C TYR A 68 -6.68 0.17 4.41
N MET A 69 -7.64 -0.69 4.73
CA MET A 69 -7.38 -1.92 5.46
C MET A 69 -6.90 -2.97 4.47
N SER A 70 -5.65 -3.38 4.63
CA SER A 70 -5.03 -4.43 3.83
C SER A 70 -5.06 -5.75 4.59
N ARG A 71 -5.37 -6.84 3.90
CA ARG A 71 -5.27 -8.20 4.42
C ARG A 71 -4.26 -8.97 3.61
N GLY A 72 -3.28 -9.53 4.30
CA GLY A 72 -2.23 -10.34 3.68
C GLY A 72 -2.02 -11.68 4.36
N ALA A 73 -1.38 -12.58 3.62
CA ALA A 73 -1.07 -13.93 4.04
C ALA A 73 0.44 -14.14 4.05
N ILE A 74 1.07 -13.88 5.20
CA ILE A 74 2.52 -13.93 5.35
C ILE A 74 2.93 -15.37 5.64
N ARG A 75 3.83 -15.93 4.82
CA ARG A 75 4.43 -17.24 5.08
C ARG A 75 5.48 -17.10 6.18
N ILE A 76 5.25 -17.76 7.32
CA ILE A 76 6.18 -17.74 8.47
C ILE A 76 7.19 -18.89 8.39
N ALA A 77 6.75 -20.06 7.93
CA ALA A 77 7.58 -21.25 7.73
C ALA A 77 7.02 -22.10 6.57
N PRO A 78 7.75 -23.12 6.08
CA PRO A 78 7.19 -24.06 5.11
C PRO A 78 5.88 -24.68 5.64
N GLY A 79 4.79 -24.53 4.89
CA GLY A 79 3.45 -25.00 5.29
C GLY A 79 2.70 -24.11 6.29
N LEU A 80 3.36 -23.12 6.91
CA LEU A 80 2.75 -22.24 7.92
C LEU A 80 2.55 -20.83 7.37
N THR A 81 1.28 -20.43 7.27
CA THR A 81 0.88 -19.09 6.81
C THR A 81 0.08 -18.40 7.90
N LYS A 82 0.33 -17.11 8.11
CA LYS A 82 -0.45 -16.28 9.03
C LYS A 82 -1.18 -15.20 8.25
N VAL A 83 -2.48 -15.14 8.45
CA VAL A 83 -3.30 -14.03 7.96
C VAL A 83 -3.11 -12.85 8.91
N THR A 84 -2.78 -11.70 8.35
CA THR A 84 -2.61 -10.45 9.08
C THR A 84 -3.33 -9.33 8.38
N GLU A 85 -3.86 -8.40 9.17
CA GLU A 85 -4.50 -7.19 8.68
C GLU A 85 -3.74 -5.97 9.19
N TRP A 86 -3.59 -4.97 8.33
CA TRP A 86 -2.91 -3.72 8.68
C TRP A 86 -3.59 -2.53 7.99
N PRO A 87 -3.86 -1.44 8.73
CA PRO A 87 -4.24 -0.19 8.12
C PRO A 87 -3.03 0.51 7.50
N SER A 88 -3.24 1.07 6.32
CA SER A 88 -2.30 1.92 5.61
C SER A 88 -2.96 3.27 5.36
N VAL A 89 -2.34 4.35 5.85
CA VAL A 89 -2.80 5.73 5.65
C VAL A 89 -1.98 6.38 4.55
N PHE A 90 -2.68 6.98 3.61
CA PHE A 90 -2.12 7.69 2.46
C PHE A 90 -2.52 9.15 2.51
N GLN A 91 -1.61 10.03 2.08
CA GLN A 91 -1.91 11.43 1.77
C GLN A 91 -1.30 11.75 0.41
N SER A 92 -2.07 12.36 -0.50
CA SER A 92 -1.49 12.83 -1.75
C SER A 92 -0.76 14.15 -1.55
N THR A 93 0.35 14.28 -2.26
CA THR A 93 1.10 15.51 -2.39
C THR A 93 1.21 15.86 -3.86
N PHE A 94 1.73 17.07 -4.14
CA PHE A 94 1.99 17.49 -5.52
C PHE A 94 2.89 16.51 -6.29
N ASP A 95 3.85 15.87 -5.61
CA ASP A 95 4.86 15.00 -6.23
C ASP A 95 4.59 13.49 -6.03
N GLY A 96 3.46 13.10 -5.44
CA GLY A 96 3.10 11.69 -5.24
C GLY A 96 2.24 11.43 -4.01
N ILE A 97 2.64 10.43 -3.22
CA ILE A 97 1.92 10.02 -2.01
C ILE A 97 2.87 9.84 -0.84
N ARG A 98 2.39 10.18 0.34
CA ARG A 98 2.95 9.79 1.63
C ARG A 98 2.17 8.58 2.11
N LEU A 99 2.89 7.57 2.59
CA LEU A 99 2.33 6.32 3.07
C LEU A 99 2.94 5.96 4.42
N VAL A 100 2.09 5.68 5.40
CA VAL A 100 2.46 4.96 6.61
C VAL A 100 1.61 3.71 6.73
N THR A 101 2.28 2.57 6.94
CA THR A 101 1.62 1.30 7.19
C THR A 101 1.86 0.89 8.63
N ARG A 102 0.78 0.69 9.39
CA ARG A 102 0.87 0.28 10.80
C ARG A 102 0.56 -1.19 10.91
N PHE A 103 1.60 -2.03 10.93
CA PHE A 103 1.44 -3.45 11.18
C PHE A 103 0.94 -3.68 12.61
N ARG A 104 -0.30 -4.16 12.73
CA ARG A 104 -0.84 -4.62 14.01
C ARG A 104 -0.80 -6.14 14.00
N PHE A 105 0.20 -6.72 14.66
CA PHE A 105 0.24 -8.17 14.84
C PHE A 105 -0.84 -8.62 15.83
N ARG A 106 -2.07 -8.84 15.35
CA ARG A 106 -3.07 -9.67 16.06
C ARG A 106 -2.85 -11.12 15.66
N GLY A 107 -2.43 -11.96 16.59
CA GLY A 107 -2.12 -13.37 16.32
C GLY A 107 -3.27 -14.31 16.67
N HIS A 108 -3.90 -14.91 15.66
CA HIS A 108 -4.40 -16.29 15.75
C HIS A 108 -3.61 -17.13 14.77
N ILE A 109 -2.84 -18.09 15.27
CA ILE A 109 -2.11 -19.05 14.45
C ILE A 109 -3.12 -20.14 14.07
N GLN A 110 -3.47 -20.22 12.79
CA GLN A 110 -4.22 -21.36 12.28
C GLN A 110 -3.23 -22.45 11.90
N HIS A 111 -3.20 -23.53 12.68
CA HIS A 111 -2.54 -24.76 12.33
C HIS A 111 -3.46 -25.55 11.40
N HIS A 112 -3.08 -25.69 10.13
CA HIS A 112 -3.58 -26.81 9.32
C HIS A 112 -2.64 -27.99 9.53
N ILE A 113 -3.14 -28.99 10.26
CA ILE A 113 -2.55 -30.34 10.36
C ILE A 113 -2.90 -31.09 9.08
#